data_AF-A0A554MVL4-F1
#
_entry.id   AF-A0A554MVL4-F1
#
_cell.length_a   1.000
_cell.length_b   1.000
_cell.length_c   1.000
_cell.angle_alpha   90.00
_cell.angle_beta   90.00
_cell.angle_gamma   90.00
#
_symmetry.space_group_name_H-M   'P 1'
#
loop_
_entity.id
_entity.type
_entity.pdbx_description
1 polymer ?
#
loop_
_entity_poly.entity_id
_entity_poly.type
_entity_poly.pdbx_seq_one_letter_code
_entity_poly.pdbx_strand_id
1 'polypeptide(L)' 'MAGSVVPRYTMPLSVSFDHRVADGLDGGRFANHLIEQLEDPCRLLL' A
#
# COMPACT_ATOMS: atom_id res chain seq x y z
N MET A 1 6.12 -21.50 11.03
CA MET A 1 6.79 -22.00 9.82
C MET A 1 6.61 -20.96 8.73
N ALA A 2 7.62 -20.13 8.48
CA ALA A 2 7.60 -19.16 7.38
C ALA A 2 8.34 -19.79 6.19
N GLY A 3 7.67 -19.91 5.04
CA GLY A 3 8.30 -20.47 3.84
C GLY A 3 7.38 -21.20 2.85
N SER A 4 6.06 -21.25 3.05
CA SER A 4 5.16 -21.82 2.05
C SER A 4 4.78 -20.81 0.97
N VAL A 5 4.94 -21.20 -0.29
CA VAL A 5 4.43 -20.44 -1.44
C VAL A 5 2.95 -20.76 -1.61
N VAL A 6 2.09 -19.75 -1.47
CA VAL A 6 0.64 -19.88 -1.64
C VAL A 6 0.15 -18.88 -2.68
N PRO A 7 -0.79 -19.26 -3.57
CA PRO A 7 -1.39 -18.31 -4.50
C PRO A 7 -2.18 -17.25 -3.73
N ARG A 8 -2.07 -15.99 -4.17
CA ARG A 8 -2.85 -14.85 -3.63
C ARG A 8 -3.38 -14.01 -4.79
N TYR A 9 -4.53 -13.39 -4.56
CA TYR A 9 -4.96 -12.27 -5.39
C TYR A 9 -4.08 -11.08 -5.07
N THR A 10 -3.43 -10.53 -6.10
CA THR A 10 -2.58 -9.35 -5.98
C THR A 10 -3.12 -8.28 -6.91
N MET A 11 -2.93 -7.03 -6.51
CA MET A 11 -3.30 -5.87 -7.32
C MET A 11 -2.06 -5.00 -7.52
N PRO A 12 -1.59 -4.80 -8.76
CA PRO A 12 -0.53 -3.85 -9.02
C PRO A 12 -1.04 -2.43 -8.79
N LEU A 13 -0.31 -1.65 -7.99
CA LEU A 13 -0.62 -0.26 -7.68
C LEU A 13 0.49 0.65 -8.21
N SER A 14 0.09 1.78 -8.78
CA SER A 14 1.00 2.85 -9.17
C SER A 14 0.55 4.14 -8.49
N VAL A 15 1.46 4.76 -7.74
CA VAL A 15 1.23 6.06 -7.11
C VAL A 15 2.14 7.07 -7.80
N SER A 16 1.54 8.09 -8.39
CA SER A 16 2.26 9.22 -9.01
C SER A 16 1.93 10.49 -8.23
N PHE A 17 2.94 11.27 -7.94
CA PHE A 17 2.81 12.52 -7.19
C PHE A 17 3.88 13.53 -7.61
N ASP A 18 3.67 14.80 -7.28
CA ASP A 18 4.63 15.87 -7.58
C ASP A 18 5.76 15.87 -6.55
N HIS A 19 6.97 15.49 -6.98
CA HIS A 19 8.15 15.42 -6.12
C HIS A 19 8.66 16.76 -5.59
N ARG A 20 8.16 17.88 -6.14
CA ARG A 20 8.46 19.22 -5.60
C ARG A 20 7.68 19.50 -4.32
N VAL A 21 6.60 18.75 -4.08
CA VAL A 21 5.69 18.91 -2.94
C VAL A 21 5.94 17.84 -1.87
N ALA A 22 6.20 16.60 -2.28
CA ALA A 22 6.45 15.46 -1.38
C ALA A 22 7.66 14.65 -1.85
N ASP A 23 8.35 13.99 -0.92
CA ASP A 23 9.51 13.16 -1.26
C ASP A 23 9.17 11.66 -1.39
N GLY A 24 10.19 10.83 -1.61
CA GLY A 24 10.00 9.38 -1.74
C GLY A 24 9.58 8.69 -0.43
N LEU A 25 9.94 9.24 0.73
CA LEU A 25 9.52 8.72 2.03
C LEU A 25 8.03 8.97 2.24
N ASP A 26 7.57 10.19 1.92
CA ASP A 26 6.16 10.55 2.00
C ASP A 26 5.32 9.70 1.04
N GLY A 27 5.75 9.56 -0.21
CA GLY A 27 5.10 8.71 -1.20
C GLY A 27 5.03 7.24 -0.77
N GLY A 28 6.13 6.70 -0.24
CA GLY A 28 6.17 5.33 0.27
C GLY A 28 5.24 5.11 1.48
N ARG A 29 5.19 6.07 2.41
CA ARG A 29 4.28 6.04 3.56
C ARG A 29 2.82 6.09 3.12
N PHE A 30 2.48 6.98 2.19
CA PHE A 30 1.14 7.05 1.63
C PHE A 30 0.74 5.75 0.93
N ALA A 31 1.62 5.19 0.08
CA ALA A 31 1.35 3.94 -0.62
C ALA A 31 1.12 2.77 0.35
N ASN A 32 1.95 2.64 1.40
CA ASN A 32 1.76 1.60 2.41
C ASN A 32 0.46 1.78 3.19
N HIS A 33 0.14 3.01 3.58
CA HIS A 33 -1.13 3.30 4.24
C HIS A 33 -2.32 2.90 3.35
N LEU A 34 -2.28 3.24 2.06
CA LEU A 34 -3.30 2.85 1.10
C LEU A 34 -3.40 1.32 0.95
N ILE A 35 -2.27 0.60 0.89
CA ILE A 35 -2.25 -0.86 0.86
C ILE A 35 -2.97 -1.44 2.08
N GLU A 36 -2.68 -0.95 3.29
CA GLU A 36 -3.32 -1.44 4.51
C GLU A 36 -4.84 -1.27 4.49
N GLN A 37 -5.35 -0.15 3.95
CA GLN A 37 -6.79 0.07 3.82
C GLN A 37 -7.43 -0.84 2.75
N LEU A 38 -6.70 -1.15 1.69
CA LEU A 38 -7.19 -2.03 0.62
C LEU A 38 -7.16 -3.52 1.02
N GLU A 39 -6.20 -3.91 1.86
CA GLU A 39 -6.14 -5.25 2.45
C GLU A 39 -7.26 -5.48 3.48
N ASP A 40 -7.62 -4.46 4.25
CA ASP A 40 -8.73 -4.47 5.21
C ASP A 40 -9.56 -3.18 5.16
N PRO A 41 -10.61 -3.13 4.31
CA PRO A 41 -11.45 -1.95 4.15
C PRO A 41 -12.19 -1.50 5.42
N CYS A 42 -12.33 -2.35 6.44
CA CYS A 42 -12.99 -1.97 7.69
C CYS A 42 -12.19 -0.90 8.45
N ARG A 43 -10.89 -0.78 8.19
CA ARG A 43 -10.02 0.25 8.78
C ARG A 43 -10.43 1.68 8.43
N LEU A 44 -11.21 1.86 7.36
CA LEU A 44 -11.74 3.17 6.96
C LEU A 44 -12.92 3.65 7.83
N LEU A 45 -13.47 2.78 8.68
CA LEU A 45 -14.68 3.05 9.47
C LEU A 45 -14.40 3.42 10.94
N LEU A 46 -13.12 3.53 11.32
CA LEU A 46 -12.64 3.84 12.67
C LEU A 46 -11.95 5.20 12.72
#